data_AF-A0A963ABS8-F1
#
_entry.id   AF-A0A963ABS8-F1
#
_cell.length_a   1.000
_cell.length_b   1.000
_cell.length_c   1.000
_cell.angle_alpha   90.00
_cell.angle_beta   90.00
_cell.angle_gamma   90.00
#
_symmetry.space_group_name_H-M   'P 1'
#
loop_
_entity.id
_entity.type
_entity.pdbx_description
1 polymer ?
#
loop_
_entity_poly.entity_id
_entity_poly.type
_entity_poly.pdbx_seq_one_letter_code
_entity_poly.pdbx_strand_id
1 'polypeptide(L)'
;MSPAVALADRIWWVGRTAVAGREQRHSYLIEQGTDSLLLDPGCRQGFDETLSRIEQVLPLSHVRWIVCHHQDPDATSALPLIDARGTRVDRAIVTHGVAATSLAGYDLRMPFWLVEENDWQLKLPERLLRFIFTPYAHFPGAFCTLDTGSEILFSAELFGGSVGDTELFADSEAHFEAIRPFHEHFIPSREVLNHAVSQIERYSISMIAPRHGRLIPGHLLEDMVHKLKGLECGLYLMATGSTDIRHLSRLNAALKDITSTMVVSRDFREIAGRLLEILKRELPADSLEFYVQLDDDTVLHLAPESRYRGVAGSPPAVISRLFGVGWKNWQVPGELGAGPVLVDREDGRTGRRLLVLPLFKGDNPWVYGVAVIGLTDPVEVDDDISQIMEQMSAALQVAVERETIFRGIELERQKFYERSIRDPLTGLFTRFYMEDTLRRLFEIHDRSGGTPVALAMLDIDHFKRINDQYGHVRGDEVLCRVAHIIQADARAGDLPVRLGGEEFGLIVVGAPAAEIQAIGERLRQKVAAIHFHGTFTGLRVTISIGTAIRLVGESIPGFIERADLALYQAKNMGRNRVRCADSSASYSGQWSLHFD
;
A
#
# COMPACT_ATOMS: atom_id res chain seq x y z
N MET A 1 -19.69 52.71 -13.32
CA MET A 1 -20.47 51.48 -13.07
C MET A 1 -20.16 50.52 -14.20
N SER A 2 -19.86 49.26 -13.90
CA SER A 2 -19.64 48.25 -14.94
C SER A 2 -20.98 47.90 -15.62
N PRO A 3 -21.01 47.78 -16.95
CA PRO A 3 -22.24 47.49 -17.68
C PRO A 3 -22.67 46.04 -17.48
N ALA A 4 -23.94 45.75 -17.79
CA ALA A 4 -24.38 44.37 -18.04
C ALA A 4 -23.55 43.74 -19.17
N VAL A 5 -23.23 42.45 -19.07
CA VAL A 5 -22.39 41.74 -20.05
C VAL A 5 -23.25 40.71 -20.79
N ALA A 6 -23.35 40.82 -22.11
CA ALA A 6 -24.04 39.83 -22.93
C ALA A 6 -23.24 38.51 -22.94
N LEU A 7 -23.89 37.40 -22.61
CA LEU A 7 -23.31 36.05 -22.64
C LEU A 7 -23.69 35.30 -23.92
N ALA A 8 -24.91 35.52 -24.39
CA ALA A 8 -25.44 35.04 -25.66
C ALA A 8 -26.55 36.01 -26.13
N ASP A 9 -27.17 35.72 -27.27
CA ASP A 9 -28.36 36.45 -27.70
C ASP A 9 -29.37 36.52 -26.54
N ARG A 10 -29.76 37.74 -26.14
CA ARG A 10 -30.75 38.02 -25.10
C ARG A 10 -30.49 37.38 -23.72
N ILE A 11 -29.25 36.95 -23.43
CA ILE A 11 -28.81 36.45 -22.12
C ILE A 11 -27.71 37.34 -21.58
N TRP A 12 -27.87 37.81 -20.35
CA TRP A 12 -27.02 38.82 -19.75
C TRP A 12 -26.54 38.41 -18.37
N TRP A 13 -25.27 38.66 -18.09
CA TRP A 13 -24.77 38.73 -16.74
C TRP A 13 -25.04 40.12 -16.16
N VAL A 14 -25.73 40.14 -15.02
CA VAL A 14 -26.13 41.35 -14.27
C VAL A 14 -25.67 41.29 -12.81
N GLY A 15 -24.80 40.34 -12.48
CA GLY A 15 -24.25 40.13 -11.13
C GLY A 15 -23.31 41.23 -10.67
N ARG A 16 -22.46 40.94 -9.67
CA ARG A 16 -21.51 41.89 -9.08
C ARG A 16 -20.09 41.35 -9.12
N THR A 17 -19.12 42.22 -9.39
CA THR A 17 -17.69 41.91 -9.24
C THR A 17 -17.28 41.97 -7.77
N ALA A 18 -16.29 41.16 -7.38
CA ALA A 18 -15.71 41.20 -6.04
C ALA A 18 -15.21 42.63 -5.67
N VAL A 19 -15.50 43.07 -4.44
CA VAL A 19 -14.97 44.33 -3.88
C VAL A 19 -14.33 44.01 -2.54
N ALA A 20 -13.03 44.31 -2.41
CA ALA A 20 -12.22 44.29 -1.19
C ALA A 20 -12.73 43.35 -0.07
N GLY A 21 -12.39 42.06 -0.17
CA GLY A 21 -12.70 41.06 0.86
C GLY A 21 -14.08 40.40 0.75
N ARG A 22 -14.79 40.55 -0.39
CA ARG A 22 -16.08 39.90 -0.64
C ARG A 22 -16.08 39.15 -1.96
N GLU A 23 -16.65 37.94 -1.94
CA GLU A 23 -16.72 37.04 -3.08
C GLU A 23 -17.59 37.58 -4.23
N GLN A 24 -17.22 37.20 -5.45
CA GLN A 24 -17.96 37.50 -6.67
C GLN A 24 -19.28 36.72 -6.67
N ARG A 25 -20.40 37.41 -6.91
CA ARG A 25 -21.74 36.82 -6.92
C ARG A 25 -22.44 37.16 -8.21
N HIS A 26 -22.91 36.13 -8.90
CA HIS A 26 -23.52 36.24 -10.20
C HIS A 26 -25.03 36.22 -10.11
N SER A 27 -25.65 37.04 -10.95
CA SER A 27 -27.08 37.02 -11.25
C SER A 27 -27.21 37.14 -12.76
N TYR A 28 -28.19 36.45 -13.32
CA TYR A 28 -28.33 36.34 -14.77
C TYR A 28 -29.73 36.76 -15.20
N LEU A 29 -29.83 37.40 -16.35
CA LEU A 29 -31.07 37.94 -16.90
C LEU A 29 -31.29 37.36 -18.29
N ILE A 30 -32.46 36.77 -18.54
CA ILE A 30 -32.87 36.30 -19.86
C ILE A 30 -34.04 37.17 -20.32
N GLU A 31 -33.86 37.84 -21.46
CA GLU A 31 -34.86 38.73 -22.03
C GLU A 31 -35.85 37.96 -22.91
N GLN A 32 -37.13 38.11 -22.59
CA GLN A 32 -38.29 37.53 -23.30
C GLN A 32 -39.45 38.53 -23.35
N GLY A 33 -39.14 39.80 -23.62
CA GLY A 33 -40.13 40.88 -23.54
C GLY A 33 -40.69 41.01 -22.12
N THR A 34 -42.01 40.99 -21.97
CA THR A 34 -42.66 41.02 -20.65
C THR A 34 -42.63 39.67 -19.92
N ASP A 35 -42.06 38.61 -20.48
CA ASP A 35 -41.90 37.32 -19.81
C ASP A 35 -40.42 37.07 -19.43
N SER A 36 -39.63 38.13 -19.32
CA SER A 36 -38.21 38.05 -18.96
C SER A 36 -38.03 37.45 -17.56
N LEU A 37 -36.86 36.86 -17.33
CA LEU A 37 -36.55 36.21 -16.06
C LEU A 37 -35.20 36.59 -15.49
N LEU A 38 -35.12 36.56 -14.16
CA LEU A 38 -33.92 36.81 -13.38
C LEU A 38 -33.57 35.55 -12.59
N LEU A 39 -32.36 35.05 -12.77
CA LEU A 39 -31.82 33.90 -12.03
C LEU A 39 -30.95 34.38 -10.88
N ASP A 40 -31.20 33.81 -9.69
CA ASP A 40 -30.53 34.10 -8.43
C ASP A 40 -30.33 35.61 -8.21
N PRO A 41 -31.40 36.36 -7.87
CA PRO A 41 -31.40 37.82 -7.80
C PRO A 41 -30.36 38.41 -6.82
N GLY A 42 -29.84 37.55 -5.95
CA GLY A 42 -28.72 37.85 -5.10
C GLY A 42 -29.13 38.34 -3.73
N CYS A 43 -28.20 39.02 -3.06
CA CYS A 43 -28.39 39.49 -1.70
C CYS A 43 -28.97 40.91 -1.63
N ARG A 44 -29.69 41.21 -0.55
CA ARG A 44 -30.17 42.59 -0.23
C ARG A 44 -29.04 43.61 -0.32
N GLN A 45 -27.85 43.22 0.12
CA GLN A 45 -26.67 44.07 0.11
C GLN A 45 -26.14 44.24 -1.32
N GLY A 46 -26.22 45.47 -1.85
CA GLY A 46 -25.75 45.80 -3.19
C GLY A 46 -26.71 45.38 -4.31
N PHE A 47 -27.94 45.00 -3.98
CA PHE A 47 -28.98 44.77 -4.98
C PHE A 47 -29.22 46.00 -5.87
N ASP A 48 -29.01 47.22 -5.38
CA ASP A 48 -29.16 48.43 -6.22
C ASP A 48 -28.17 48.46 -7.40
N GLU A 49 -26.99 47.83 -7.26
CA GLU A 49 -26.03 47.67 -8.36
C GLU A 49 -26.53 46.66 -9.39
N THR A 50 -27.00 45.50 -8.93
CA THR A 50 -27.64 44.47 -9.78
C THR A 50 -28.86 45.05 -10.50
N LEU A 51 -29.71 45.80 -9.79
CA LEU A 51 -30.88 46.46 -10.33
C LEU A 51 -30.51 47.47 -11.42
N SER A 52 -29.49 48.29 -11.19
CA SER A 52 -29.00 49.23 -12.20
C SER A 52 -28.53 48.51 -13.47
N ARG A 53 -27.91 47.32 -13.36
CA ARG A 53 -27.52 46.51 -14.52
C ARG A 53 -28.71 45.87 -15.21
N ILE A 54 -29.72 45.42 -14.46
CA ILE A 54 -30.99 44.95 -15.03
C ILE A 54 -31.65 46.06 -15.85
N GLU A 55 -31.77 47.27 -15.28
CA GLU A 55 -32.43 48.42 -15.92
C GLU A 55 -31.67 49.00 -17.13
N GLN A 56 -30.39 48.67 -17.30
CA GLN A 56 -29.66 48.93 -18.54
C GLN A 56 -30.14 48.05 -19.71
N VAL A 57 -30.68 46.87 -19.42
CA VAL A 57 -31.17 45.90 -20.42
C VAL A 57 -32.68 46.07 -20.61
N LEU A 58 -33.45 46.04 -19.52
CA LEU A 58 -34.92 46.13 -19.54
C LEU A 58 -35.47 46.68 -18.22
N PRO A 59 -36.65 47.32 -18.22
CA PRO A 59 -37.31 47.73 -16.98
C PRO A 59 -37.60 46.54 -16.08
N LEU A 60 -37.41 46.64 -14.76
CA LEU A 60 -37.70 45.54 -13.81
C LEU A 60 -39.16 45.03 -13.91
N SER A 61 -40.10 45.86 -14.37
CA SER A 61 -41.48 45.46 -14.63
C SER A 61 -41.63 44.36 -15.71
N HIS A 62 -40.64 44.20 -16.59
CA HIS A 62 -40.61 43.14 -17.60
C HIS A 62 -40.15 41.79 -17.03
N VAL A 63 -39.55 41.77 -15.83
CA VAL A 63 -39.17 40.53 -15.14
C VAL A 63 -40.40 39.91 -14.49
N ARG A 64 -40.89 38.83 -15.08
CA ARG A 64 -42.01 38.02 -14.60
C ARG A 64 -41.55 36.86 -13.73
N TRP A 65 -40.49 36.17 -14.13
CA TRP A 65 -40.03 34.97 -13.44
C TRP A 65 -38.75 35.27 -12.65
N ILE A 66 -38.73 34.87 -11.38
CA ILE A 66 -37.52 34.94 -10.55
C ILE A 66 -37.13 33.52 -10.19
N VAL A 67 -36.09 33.00 -10.81
CA VAL A 67 -35.58 31.66 -10.53
C VAL A 67 -34.67 31.71 -9.32
N CYS A 68 -34.97 30.92 -8.30
CA CYS A 68 -34.12 30.70 -7.14
C CYS A 68 -33.72 29.22 -7.13
N HIS A 69 -32.45 28.90 -7.37
CA HIS A 69 -31.99 27.52 -7.44
C HIS A 69 -31.97 26.82 -6.07
N HIS A 70 -31.88 27.60 -5.00
CA HIS A 70 -31.89 27.17 -3.59
C HIS A 70 -32.34 28.36 -2.71
N GLN A 71 -32.43 28.12 -1.39
CA GLN A 71 -32.97 29.08 -0.43
C GLN A 71 -31.96 30.08 0.14
N ASP A 72 -30.65 29.92 -0.12
CA ASP A 72 -29.66 30.62 0.70
C ASP A 72 -29.75 32.14 0.56
N PRO A 73 -29.51 32.91 1.64
CA PRO A 73 -29.77 34.34 1.66
C PRO A 73 -28.94 35.14 0.65
N ASP A 74 -27.81 34.62 0.22
CA ASP A 74 -26.96 35.27 -0.75
C ASP A 74 -27.48 35.15 -2.19
N ALA A 75 -28.40 34.23 -2.47
CA ALA A 75 -29.19 34.16 -3.70
C ALA A 75 -30.58 34.82 -3.57
N THR A 76 -31.17 34.83 -2.36
CA THR A 76 -32.61 35.11 -2.19
C THR A 76 -32.96 36.34 -1.36
N SER A 77 -32.03 36.93 -0.59
CA SER A 77 -32.38 38.04 0.31
C SER A 77 -32.71 39.35 -0.41
N ALA A 78 -32.50 39.45 -1.72
CA ALA A 78 -33.00 40.55 -2.55
C ALA A 78 -34.51 40.45 -2.86
N LEU A 79 -35.14 39.28 -2.67
CA LEU A 79 -36.55 39.06 -3.03
C LEU A 79 -37.51 40.08 -2.39
N PRO A 80 -37.41 40.46 -1.09
CA PRO A 80 -38.28 41.48 -0.51
C PRO A 80 -38.13 42.85 -1.16
N LEU A 81 -36.93 43.19 -1.66
CA LEU A 81 -36.71 44.45 -2.37
C LEU A 81 -37.34 44.44 -3.76
N ILE A 82 -37.30 43.28 -4.44
CA ILE A 82 -37.93 43.10 -5.75
C ILE A 82 -39.45 43.11 -5.62
N ASP A 83 -39.98 42.42 -4.60
CA ASP A 83 -41.40 42.41 -4.26
C ASP A 83 -41.88 43.84 -4.03
N ALA A 84 -41.23 44.58 -3.12
CA ALA A 84 -41.61 45.96 -2.76
C ALA A 84 -41.61 46.94 -3.94
N ARG A 85 -40.73 46.72 -4.94
CA ARG A 85 -40.59 47.59 -6.13
C ARG A 85 -41.50 47.19 -7.31
N GLY A 86 -42.28 46.11 -7.19
CA GLY A 86 -43.12 45.61 -8.27
C GLY A 86 -44.51 46.24 -8.32
N THR A 87 -44.90 46.76 -9.49
CA THR A 87 -46.31 47.02 -9.87
C THR A 87 -46.96 45.81 -10.55
N ARG A 88 -46.17 44.78 -10.85
CA ARG A 88 -46.59 43.60 -11.58
C ARG A 88 -47.18 42.54 -10.66
N VAL A 89 -48.41 42.12 -10.94
CA VAL A 89 -49.20 41.21 -10.08
C VAL A 89 -49.01 39.73 -10.41
N ASP A 90 -48.55 39.39 -11.63
CA ASP A 90 -48.37 38.02 -12.13
C ASP A 90 -46.90 37.54 -12.04
N ARG A 91 -46.06 38.24 -11.29
CA ARG A 91 -44.66 37.85 -11.06
C ARG A 91 -44.60 36.66 -10.10
N ALA A 92 -43.80 35.64 -10.42
CA ALA A 92 -43.70 34.42 -9.63
C ALA A 92 -42.25 34.02 -9.33
N ILE A 93 -42.06 33.35 -8.18
CA ILE A 93 -40.78 32.76 -7.78
C ILE A 93 -40.75 31.31 -8.27
N VAL A 94 -39.83 31.01 -9.17
CA VAL A 94 -39.58 29.67 -9.70
C VAL A 94 -38.55 28.98 -8.81
N THR A 95 -38.93 27.89 -8.14
CA THR A 95 -38.06 27.18 -7.18
C THR A 95 -38.55 25.75 -6.97
N HIS A 96 -37.77 24.92 -6.26
CA HIS A 96 -38.22 23.63 -5.74
C HIS A 96 -39.05 23.80 -4.45
N GLY A 97 -40.03 22.93 -4.19
CA GLY A 97 -40.94 23.00 -3.05
C GLY A 97 -40.27 22.98 -1.67
N VAL A 98 -39.14 22.27 -1.54
CA VAL A 98 -38.34 22.31 -0.30
C VAL A 98 -37.78 23.71 -0.05
N ALA A 99 -37.29 24.41 -1.10
CA ALA A 99 -36.82 25.79 -0.97
C ALA A 99 -37.98 26.76 -0.77
N ALA A 100 -39.12 26.54 -1.45
CA ALA A 100 -40.33 27.36 -1.26
C ALA A 100 -40.78 27.41 0.22
N THR A 101 -40.65 26.29 0.95
CA THR A 101 -40.96 26.21 2.38
C THR A 101 -40.10 27.17 3.21
N SER A 102 -38.79 27.26 2.93
CA SER A 102 -37.91 28.21 3.60
C SER A 102 -38.16 29.65 3.15
N LEU A 103 -38.40 29.86 1.84
CA LEU A 103 -38.64 31.18 1.27
C LEU A 103 -39.98 31.80 1.68
N ALA A 104 -40.97 30.99 2.07
CA ALA A 104 -42.23 31.46 2.64
C ALA A 104 -42.01 32.34 3.88
N GLY A 105 -40.89 32.17 4.60
CA GLY A 105 -40.51 33.01 5.74
C GLY A 105 -40.25 34.48 5.39
N TYR A 106 -40.09 34.84 4.11
CA TYR A 106 -39.95 36.24 3.68
C TYR A 106 -41.29 36.99 3.58
N ASP A 107 -42.44 36.31 3.68
CA ASP A 107 -43.79 36.89 3.60
C ASP A 107 -44.01 37.76 2.33
N LEU A 108 -43.64 37.19 1.17
CA LEU A 108 -43.68 37.86 -0.13
C LEU A 108 -45.08 37.79 -0.76
N ARG A 109 -45.44 38.78 -1.58
CA ARG A 109 -46.70 38.77 -2.35
C ARG A 109 -46.61 37.87 -3.59
N MET A 110 -45.40 37.67 -4.11
CA MET A 110 -45.15 36.81 -5.27
C MET A 110 -45.47 35.34 -4.95
N PRO A 111 -46.33 34.66 -5.73
CA PRO A 111 -46.57 33.24 -5.57
C PRO A 111 -45.36 32.39 -5.96
N PHE A 112 -45.31 31.16 -5.44
CA PHE A 112 -44.34 30.14 -5.87
C PHE A 112 -44.86 29.39 -7.09
N TRP A 113 -43.95 29.15 -8.04
CA TRP A 113 -44.11 28.26 -9.17
C TRP A 113 -43.11 27.11 -8.97
N LEU A 114 -43.60 25.90 -8.72
CA LEU A 114 -42.77 24.78 -8.29
C LEU A 114 -42.25 23.97 -9.48
N VAL A 115 -40.94 23.83 -9.61
CA VAL A 115 -40.30 23.19 -10.77
C VAL A 115 -40.71 21.72 -10.92
N GLU A 116 -40.90 21.02 -9.81
CA GLU A 116 -41.27 19.60 -9.77
C GLU A 116 -42.73 19.34 -10.15
N GLU A 117 -43.61 20.34 -10.03
CA GLU A 117 -45.02 20.26 -10.44
C GLU A 117 -45.21 20.62 -11.92
N ASN A 118 -44.15 21.08 -12.60
CA ASN A 118 -44.20 21.62 -13.96
C ASN A 118 -43.19 20.93 -14.89
N ASP A 119 -43.06 19.60 -14.76
CA ASP A 119 -42.22 18.76 -15.61
C ASP A 119 -40.76 19.22 -15.74
N TRP A 120 -40.26 19.95 -14.72
CA TRP A 120 -38.91 20.51 -14.71
C TRP A 120 -38.61 21.40 -15.93
N GLN A 121 -39.61 22.10 -16.47
CA GLN A 121 -39.45 22.94 -17.66
C GLN A 121 -40.27 24.22 -17.60
N LEU A 122 -39.67 25.33 -18.04
CA LEU A 122 -40.38 26.60 -18.24
C LEU A 122 -40.38 26.98 -19.71
N LYS A 123 -41.57 27.02 -20.31
CA LYS A 123 -41.78 27.44 -21.70
C LYS A 123 -42.01 28.95 -21.75
N LEU A 124 -41.13 29.65 -22.45
CA LEU A 124 -41.19 31.07 -22.73
C LEU A 124 -41.52 31.28 -24.22
N PRO A 125 -41.88 32.50 -24.66
CA PRO A 125 -42.29 32.74 -26.05
C PRO A 125 -41.30 32.24 -27.10
N GLU A 126 -39.99 32.44 -26.87
CA GLU A 126 -38.92 32.07 -27.82
C GLU A 126 -37.90 31.09 -27.21
N ARG A 127 -38.09 30.65 -25.96
CA ARG A 127 -37.10 29.84 -25.23
C ARG A 127 -37.74 28.72 -24.43
N LEU A 128 -36.99 27.64 -24.25
CA LEU A 128 -37.33 26.55 -23.34
C LEU A 128 -36.21 26.42 -22.32
N LEU A 129 -36.54 26.66 -21.06
CA LEU A 129 -35.65 26.35 -19.95
C LEU A 129 -35.96 24.96 -19.42
N ARG A 130 -34.90 24.21 -19.11
CA ARG A 130 -34.99 22.92 -18.44
C ARG A 130 -34.28 23.01 -17.08
N PHE A 131 -34.96 22.56 -16.04
CA PHE A 131 -34.42 22.48 -14.70
C PHE A 131 -33.81 21.09 -14.49
N ILE A 132 -32.52 21.02 -14.17
CA ILE A 132 -31.81 19.77 -13.93
C ILE A 132 -31.71 19.58 -12.42
N PHE A 133 -32.41 18.57 -11.90
CA PHE A 133 -32.39 18.29 -10.46
C PHE A 133 -31.02 17.79 -10.01
N THR A 134 -30.43 18.46 -9.03
CA THR A 134 -29.10 18.16 -8.47
C THR A 134 -29.21 18.10 -6.94
N PRO A 135 -29.95 17.09 -6.41
CA PRO A 135 -30.27 17.03 -4.99
C PRO A 135 -29.01 16.96 -4.14
N TYR A 136 -29.03 17.67 -3.01
CA TYR A 136 -27.94 17.74 -2.04
C TYR A 136 -26.66 18.38 -2.57
N ALA A 137 -26.70 19.09 -3.70
CA ALA A 137 -25.55 19.81 -4.25
C ALA A 137 -25.74 21.35 -4.18
N HIS A 138 -25.60 21.99 -3.02
CA HIS A 138 -25.41 21.42 -1.67
C HIS A 138 -26.72 21.27 -0.86
N PHE A 139 -27.87 21.63 -1.44
CA PHE A 139 -29.16 21.66 -0.78
C PHE A 139 -30.07 20.53 -1.29
N PRO A 140 -30.88 19.85 -0.45
CA PRO A 140 -31.74 18.73 -0.89
C PRO A 140 -32.64 19.02 -2.10
N GLY A 141 -33.13 20.27 -2.23
CA GLY A 141 -33.95 20.71 -3.35
C GLY A 141 -33.19 21.50 -4.43
N ALA A 142 -31.87 21.43 -4.47
CA ALA A 142 -31.07 22.20 -5.43
C ALA A 142 -31.27 21.71 -6.86
N PHE A 143 -31.21 22.64 -7.81
CA PHE A 143 -31.29 22.36 -9.24
C PHE A 143 -30.47 23.38 -10.04
N CYS A 144 -30.17 23.05 -11.29
CA CYS A 144 -29.56 23.94 -12.26
C CYS A 144 -30.59 24.33 -13.33
N THR A 145 -30.40 25.46 -14.02
CA THR A 145 -31.23 25.87 -15.16
C THR A 145 -30.44 25.81 -16.45
N LEU A 146 -30.90 25.05 -17.44
CA LEU A 146 -30.34 25.00 -18.78
C LEU A 146 -31.25 25.76 -19.74
N ASP A 147 -30.73 26.77 -20.43
CA ASP A 147 -31.39 27.34 -21.60
C ASP A 147 -31.08 26.49 -22.83
N THR A 148 -32.06 25.74 -23.32
CA THR A 148 -31.85 24.77 -24.40
C THR A 148 -31.50 25.40 -25.75
N GLY A 149 -31.76 26.69 -25.94
CA GLY A 149 -31.44 27.41 -27.17
C GLY A 149 -29.98 27.86 -27.24
N SER A 150 -29.46 28.46 -26.17
CA SER A 150 -28.06 28.91 -26.09
C SER A 150 -27.09 27.83 -25.58
N GLU A 151 -27.61 26.75 -25.01
CA GLU A 151 -26.85 25.71 -24.32
C GLU A 151 -26.04 26.24 -23.11
N ILE A 152 -26.46 27.38 -22.55
CA ILE A 152 -25.86 27.92 -21.31
C ILE A 152 -26.52 27.24 -20.11
N LEU A 153 -25.69 26.64 -19.26
CA LEU A 153 -26.12 26.09 -17.98
C LEU A 153 -25.85 27.08 -16.84
N PHE A 154 -26.90 27.54 -16.18
CA PHE A 154 -26.82 28.24 -14.90
C PHE A 154 -26.75 27.20 -13.78
N SER A 155 -25.54 26.93 -13.28
CA SER A 155 -25.24 25.76 -12.45
C SER A 155 -25.40 25.98 -10.94
N ALA A 156 -25.93 27.13 -10.53
CA ALA A 156 -26.03 27.52 -9.12
C ALA A 156 -24.66 27.40 -8.42
N GLU A 157 -24.56 26.57 -7.38
CA GLU A 157 -23.32 26.31 -6.62
C GLU A 157 -22.32 25.42 -7.37
N LEU A 158 -22.81 24.52 -8.23
CA LEU A 158 -21.95 23.60 -8.95
C LEU A 158 -21.07 24.36 -9.93
N PHE A 159 -19.82 23.89 -10.07
CA PHE A 159 -18.77 24.56 -10.84
C PHE A 159 -18.40 25.97 -10.34
N GLY A 160 -18.97 26.41 -9.21
CA GLY A 160 -18.64 27.67 -8.55
C GLY A 160 -17.53 27.52 -7.51
N GLY A 161 -16.96 28.64 -7.09
CA GLY A 161 -15.97 28.69 -6.03
C GLY A 161 -15.48 30.09 -5.72
N SER A 162 -14.53 30.18 -4.80
CA SER A 162 -13.96 31.46 -4.38
C SER A 162 -12.73 31.80 -5.23
N VAL A 163 -12.78 32.93 -5.92
CA VAL A 163 -11.67 33.45 -6.75
C VAL A 163 -11.18 34.79 -6.21
N GLY A 164 -9.86 35.01 -6.25
CA GLY A 164 -9.21 36.18 -5.63
C GLY A 164 -9.15 37.44 -6.50
N ASP A 165 -9.66 37.38 -7.74
CA ASP A 165 -9.61 38.45 -8.73
C ASP A 165 -11.02 38.83 -9.23
N THR A 166 -11.06 39.71 -10.23
CA THR A 166 -12.30 40.25 -10.80
C THR A 166 -12.59 39.75 -12.21
N GLU A 167 -11.86 38.75 -12.70
CA GLU A 167 -12.08 38.23 -14.05
C GLU A 167 -13.41 37.48 -14.13
N LEU A 168 -14.16 37.70 -15.21
CA LEU A 168 -15.48 37.07 -15.35
C LEU A 168 -15.38 35.66 -15.93
N PHE A 169 -14.39 35.38 -16.77
CA PHE A 169 -14.25 34.11 -17.49
C PHE A 169 -13.04 33.32 -17.00
N ALA A 170 -13.18 32.00 -16.92
CA ALA A 170 -12.06 31.09 -16.71
C ALA A 170 -11.17 31.08 -17.96
N ASP A 171 -9.86 31.13 -17.75
CA ASP A 171 -8.84 31.21 -18.81
C ASP A 171 -8.19 29.86 -19.13
N SER A 172 -8.25 28.92 -18.18
CA SER A 172 -7.51 27.66 -18.23
C SER A 172 -8.09 26.61 -17.28
N GLU A 173 -7.66 25.36 -17.47
CA GLU A 173 -7.97 24.22 -16.58
C GLU A 173 -7.46 24.42 -15.15
N ALA A 174 -6.50 25.33 -14.93
CA ALA A 174 -6.00 25.68 -13.59
C ALA A 174 -7.11 26.28 -12.71
N HIS A 175 -8.20 26.80 -13.32
CA HIS A 175 -9.36 27.28 -12.60
C HIS A 175 -10.00 26.21 -11.69
N PHE A 176 -9.83 24.91 -11.99
CA PHE A 176 -10.30 23.83 -11.13
C PHE A 176 -9.80 23.96 -9.69
N GLU A 177 -8.54 24.37 -9.51
CA GLU A 177 -7.92 24.53 -8.18
C GLU A 177 -8.62 25.59 -7.32
N ALA A 178 -9.25 26.59 -7.94
CA ALA A 178 -10.00 27.63 -7.24
C ALA A 178 -11.40 27.16 -6.81
N ILE A 179 -12.03 26.27 -7.59
CA ILE A 179 -13.37 25.74 -7.28
C ILE A 179 -13.32 24.46 -6.43
N ARG A 180 -12.19 23.74 -6.43
CA ARG A 180 -12.04 22.47 -5.71
C ARG A 180 -12.37 22.58 -4.22
N PRO A 181 -11.82 23.55 -3.45
CA PRO A 181 -12.11 23.63 -2.01
C PRO A 181 -13.60 23.83 -1.75
N PHE A 182 -14.27 24.64 -2.55
CA PHE A 182 -15.71 24.84 -2.40
C PHE A 182 -16.48 23.51 -2.52
N HIS A 183 -16.16 22.71 -3.54
CA HIS A 183 -16.83 21.42 -3.74
C HIS A 183 -16.45 20.38 -2.69
N GLU A 184 -15.19 20.32 -2.27
CA GLU A 184 -14.72 19.43 -1.18
C GLU A 184 -15.52 19.64 0.12
N HIS A 185 -15.96 20.88 0.37
CA HIS A 185 -16.52 21.31 1.65
C HIS A 185 -18.05 21.38 1.64
N PHE A 186 -18.65 21.96 0.60
CA PHE A 186 -20.09 22.19 0.55
C PHE A 186 -20.85 20.96 0.05
N ILE A 187 -20.23 20.09 -0.74
CA ILE A 187 -20.91 18.91 -1.29
C ILE A 187 -20.73 17.72 -0.34
N PRO A 188 -21.83 17.07 0.11
CA PRO A 188 -21.81 16.16 1.26
C PRO A 188 -21.19 14.79 0.98
N SER A 189 -21.01 14.38 -0.27
CA SER A 189 -20.22 13.20 -0.63
C SER A 189 -19.85 13.20 -2.10
N ARG A 190 -18.82 12.43 -2.45
CA ARG A 190 -18.43 12.21 -3.84
C ARG A 190 -19.57 11.61 -4.66
N GLU A 191 -20.35 10.69 -4.10
CA GLU A 191 -21.49 10.06 -4.77
C GLU A 191 -22.55 11.09 -5.14
N VAL A 192 -22.83 12.05 -4.25
CA VAL A 192 -23.75 13.17 -4.52
C VAL A 192 -23.19 14.06 -5.63
N LEU A 193 -21.92 14.45 -5.53
CA LEU A 193 -21.26 15.29 -6.54
C LEU A 193 -21.28 14.62 -7.93
N ASN A 194 -20.85 13.36 -7.99
CA ASN A 194 -20.80 12.58 -9.21
C ASN A 194 -22.19 12.40 -9.82
N HIS A 195 -23.21 12.12 -9.00
CA HIS A 195 -24.59 12.03 -9.46
C HIS A 195 -25.06 13.34 -10.12
N ALA A 196 -24.85 14.48 -9.44
CA ALA A 196 -25.26 15.79 -9.93
C ALA A 196 -24.56 16.15 -11.25
N VAL A 197 -23.24 16.00 -11.31
CA VAL A 197 -22.45 16.26 -12.54
C VAL A 197 -22.85 15.31 -13.67
N SER A 198 -23.16 14.05 -13.37
CA SER A 198 -23.63 13.07 -14.37
C SER A 198 -25.05 13.35 -14.88
N GLN A 199 -25.89 14.12 -14.16
CA GLN A 199 -27.16 14.61 -14.72
C GLN A 199 -26.91 15.72 -15.75
N ILE A 200 -25.95 16.59 -15.46
CA ILE A 200 -25.57 17.73 -16.30
C ILE A 200 -24.93 17.25 -17.61
N GLU A 201 -24.04 16.25 -17.53
CA GLU A 201 -23.30 15.64 -18.66
C GLU A 201 -24.22 15.04 -19.76
N ARG A 202 -25.51 14.85 -19.48
CA ARG A 202 -26.50 14.33 -20.44
C ARG A 202 -26.93 15.36 -21.48
N TYR A 203 -26.55 16.63 -21.29
CA TYR A 203 -26.98 17.74 -22.13
C TYR A 203 -25.79 18.36 -22.86
N SER A 204 -26.07 18.92 -24.03
CA SER A 204 -25.10 19.77 -24.73
C SER A 204 -24.98 21.10 -24.00
N ILE A 205 -23.75 21.50 -23.66
CA ILE A 205 -23.48 22.71 -22.89
C ILE A 205 -22.36 23.50 -23.58
N SER A 206 -22.66 24.74 -23.93
CA SER A 206 -21.70 25.67 -24.57
C SER A 206 -20.93 26.50 -23.55
N MET A 207 -21.51 26.72 -22.37
CA MET A 207 -20.92 27.46 -21.25
C MET A 207 -21.61 27.10 -19.94
N ILE A 208 -20.83 27.03 -18.86
CA ILE A 208 -21.36 26.98 -17.50
C ILE A 208 -21.25 28.35 -16.85
N ALA A 209 -22.36 28.82 -16.29
CA ALA A 209 -22.53 30.11 -15.64
C ALA A 209 -22.87 29.86 -14.16
N PRO A 210 -21.85 29.65 -13.29
CA PRO A 210 -22.08 29.38 -11.88
C PRO A 210 -22.52 30.64 -11.12
N ARG A 211 -22.96 30.49 -9.88
CA ARG A 211 -23.33 31.63 -9.01
C ARG A 211 -22.12 32.33 -8.41
N HIS A 212 -21.03 31.60 -8.17
CA HIS A 212 -19.75 32.14 -7.68
C HIS A 212 -18.62 31.80 -8.63
N GLY A 213 -17.51 32.53 -8.51
CA GLY A 213 -16.30 32.23 -9.28
C GLY A 213 -16.35 32.83 -10.68
N ARG A 214 -15.96 32.05 -11.70
CA ARG A 214 -15.87 32.51 -13.09
C ARG A 214 -16.80 31.70 -13.99
N LEU A 215 -17.24 32.31 -15.09
CA LEU A 215 -17.95 31.63 -16.16
C LEU A 215 -16.99 30.70 -16.90
N ILE A 216 -17.42 29.48 -17.19
CA ILE A 216 -16.57 28.43 -17.74
C ILE A 216 -16.96 28.20 -19.20
N PRO A 217 -16.10 28.57 -20.17
CA PRO A 217 -16.37 28.32 -21.58
C PRO A 217 -16.35 26.82 -21.93
N GLY A 218 -17.05 26.46 -23.01
CA GLY A 218 -17.23 25.08 -23.46
C GLY A 218 -15.95 24.24 -23.56
N HIS A 219 -14.83 24.84 -23.98
CA HIS A 219 -13.56 24.13 -24.16
C HIS A 219 -12.91 23.64 -22.85
N LEU A 220 -13.34 24.13 -21.69
CA LEU A 220 -12.86 23.68 -20.38
C LEU A 220 -13.78 22.65 -19.71
N LEU A 221 -14.96 22.39 -20.28
CA LEU A 221 -16.01 21.63 -19.60
C LEU A 221 -15.67 20.15 -19.42
N GLU A 222 -15.07 19.51 -20.43
CA GLU A 222 -14.74 18.08 -20.39
C GLU A 222 -13.78 17.77 -19.22
N ASP A 223 -12.72 18.56 -19.10
CA ASP A 223 -11.75 18.43 -18.00
C ASP A 223 -12.39 18.72 -16.64
N MET A 224 -13.18 19.79 -16.52
CA MET A 224 -13.86 20.13 -15.26
C MET A 224 -14.84 19.05 -14.80
N VAL A 225 -15.65 18.52 -15.72
CA VAL A 225 -16.58 17.41 -15.45
C VAL A 225 -15.81 16.18 -14.98
N HIS A 226 -14.72 15.83 -15.65
CA HIS A 226 -13.88 14.71 -15.26
C HIS A 226 -13.31 14.88 -13.84
N LYS A 227 -12.72 16.05 -13.55
CA LYS A 227 -12.14 16.35 -12.24
C LYS A 227 -13.18 16.38 -11.11
N LEU A 228 -14.35 16.98 -11.33
CA LEU A 228 -15.42 17.00 -10.31
C LEU A 228 -16.01 15.61 -10.04
N LYS A 229 -16.19 14.75 -11.04
CA LYS A 229 -16.70 13.38 -10.83
C LYS A 229 -15.75 12.50 -10.02
N GLY A 230 -14.44 12.77 -10.09
CA GLY A 230 -13.40 12.10 -9.32
C GLY A 230 -13.09 12.75 -7.97
N LEU A 231 -13.71 13.89 -7.66
CA LEU A 231 -13.38 14.66 -6.45
C LEU A 231 -13.97 13.99 -5.21
N GLU A 232 -13.11 13.65 -4.26
CA GLU A 232 -13.53 13.23 -2.93
C GLU A 232 -14.00 14.47 -2.12
N CYS A 233 -15.21 14.44 -1.56
CA CYS A 233 -15.78 15.56 -0.81
C CYS A 233 -16.68 15.09 0.34
N GLY A 234 -16.99 15.99 1.29
CA GLY A 234 -18.04 15.78 2.30
C GLY A 234 -17.71 14.91 3.52
N LEU A 235 -16.46 14.47 3.68
CA LEU A 235 -16.01 13.58 4.77
C LEU A 235 -15.66 14.35 6.07
N TYR A 236 -16.60 15.09 6.65
CA TYR A 236 -16.41 15.80 7.95
C TYR A 236 -16.71 14.98 9.21
N LEU A 237 -16.79 13.65 9.16
CA LEU A 237 -17.25 12.86 10.31
C LEU A 237 -16.16 12.54 11.35
N MET A 238 -14.92 13.03 11.20
CA MET A 238 -13.80 12.62 12.07
C MET A 238 -13.09 13.75 12.84
N ALA A 239 -13.28 15.02 12.49
CA ALA A 239 -12.61 16.12 13.18
C ALA A 239 -13.52 16.77 14.21
N THR A 240 -13.28 16.48 15.48
CA THR A 240 -14.07 17.01 16.60
C THR A 240 -13.51 18.33 17.16
N GLY A 241 -12.33 18.78 16.73
CA GLY A 241 -11.61 19.91 17.35
C GLY A 241 -11.28 21.13 16.46
N SER A 242 -11.12 20.96 15.15
CA SER A 242 -10.66 22.03 14.24
C SER A 242 -11.72 22.44 13.21
N THR A 243 -11.87 23.75 12.98
CA THR A 243 -12.73 24.33 11.94
C THR A 243 -11.95 24.85 10.72
N ASP A 244 -10.61 24.68 10.71
CA ASP A 244 -9.78 25.09 9.57
C ASP A 244 -9.86 24.06 8.43
N ILE A 245 -10.67 24.42 7.45
CA ILE A 245 -10.85 23.81 6.12
C ILE A 245 -9.55 23.23 5.52
N ARG A 246 -8.45 24.01 5.50
CA ARG A 246 -7.20 23.55 4.87
C ARG A 246 -6.47 22.52 5.72
N HIS A 247 -6.63 22.59 7.03
CA HIS A 247 -6.08 21.63 7.97
C HIS A 247 -6.82 20.30 7.91
N LEU A 248 -8.16 20.35 7.91
CA LEU A 248 -9.02 19.18 7.77
C LEU A 248 -8.80 18.41 6.46
N SER A 249 -8.62 19.12 5.35
CA SER A 249 -8.31 18.52 4.05
C SER A 249 -6.97 17.78 4.05
N ARG A 250 -5.93 18.36 4.70
CA ARG A 250 -4.62 17.72 4.85
C ARG A 250 -4.69 16.44 5.69
N LEU A 251 -5.40 16.48 6.83
CA LEU A 251 -5.58 15.33 7.70
C LEU A 251 -6.31 14.18 6.99
N ASN A 252 -7.38 14.49 6.25
CA ASN A 252 -8.10 13.49 5.47
C ASN A 252 -7.23 12.86 4.36
N ALA A 253 -6.41 13.68 3.69
CA ALA A 253 -5.45 13.18 2.69
C ALA A 253 -4.43 12.23 3.33
N ALA A 254 -3.89 12.56 4.50
CA ALA A 254 -2.96 11.69 5.23
C ALA A 254 -3.62 10.34 5.61
N LEU A 255 -4.84 10.35 6.16
CA LEU A 255 -5.58 9.13 6.50
C LEU A 255 -5.85 8.25 5.28
N LYS A 256 -6.19 8.86 4.15
CA LYS A 256 -6.38 8.17 2.87
C LYS A 256 -5.07 7.54 2.37
N ASP A 257 -3.97 8.28 2.42
CA ASP A 257 -2.66 7.79 1.97
C ASP A 257 -2.19 6.59 2.82
N ILE A 258 -2.44 6.62 4.13
CA ILE A 258 -2.17 5.49 5.05
C ILE A 258 -2.97 4.27 4.60
N THR A 259 -4.28 4.43 4.40
CA THR A 259 -5.18 3.34 4.00
C THR A 259 -4.80 2.77 2.62
N SER A 260 -4.53 3.64 1.65
CA SER A 260 -4.13 3.25 0.30
C SER A 260 -2.80 2.50 0.30
N THR A 261 -1.84 2.96 1.11
CA THR A 261 -0.53 2.31 1.28
C THR A 261 -0.69 0.84 1.69
N MET A 262 -1.60 0.56 2.62
CA MET A 262 -1.90 -0.79 3.11
C MET A 262 -2.56 -1.70 2.06
N VAL A 263 -3.36 -1.12 1.16
CA VAL A 263 -4.06 -1.88 0.11
C VAL A 263 -3.14 -2.18 -1.08
N VAL A 264 -2.34 -1.20 -1.50
CA VAL A 264 -1.51 -1.29 -2.71
C VAL A 264 -0.22 -2.07 -2.46
N SER A 265 0.41 -1.85 -1.30
CA SER A 265 1.76 -2.35 -1.05
C SER A 265 1.69 -3.69 -0.32
N ARG A 266 2.45 -4.68 -0.80
CA ARG A 266 2.53 -6.00 -0.18
C ARG A 266 3.84 -6.25 0.58
N ASP A 267 4.85 -5.44 0.32
CA ASP A 267 6.18 -5.54 0.91
C ASP A 267 6.31 -4.57 2.09
N PHE A 268 6.83 -5.05 3.22
CA PHE A 268 6.95 -4.26 4.44
C PHE A 268 7.86 -3.03 4.27
N ARG A 269 8.94 -3.13 3.49
CA ARG A 269 9.85 -1.99 3.24
C ARG A 269 9.13 -0.90 2.46
N GLU A 270 8.31 -1.28 1.48
CA GLU A 270 7.53 -0.31 0.71
C GLU A 270 6.49 0.39 1.59
N ILE A 271 5.80 -0.38 2.45
CA ILE A 271 4.84 0.17 3.43
C ILE A 271 5.54 1.16 4.37
N ALA A 272 6.64 0.73 5.02
CA ALA A 272 7.39 1.59 5.94
C ALA A 272 7.92 2.86 5.27
N GLY A 273 8.42 2.75 4.02
CA GLY A 273 8.89 3.89 3.25
C GLY A 273 7.79 4.89 2.93
N ARG A 274 6.63 4.42 2.47
CA ARG A 274 5.48 5.29 2.16
C ARG A 274 4.90 5.95 3.41
N LEU A 275 4.80 5.22 4.52
CA LEU A 275 4.35 5.78 5.79
C LEU A 275 5.31 6.84 6.34
N LEU A 276 6.63 6.65 6.18
CA LEU A 276 7.61 7.68 6.52
C LEU A 276 7.44 8.96 5.67
N GLU A 277 7.11 8.85 4.39
CA GLU A 277 6.84 10.03 3.55
C GLU A 277 5.56 10.77 3.95
N ILE A 278 4.52 10.04 4.38
CA ILE A 278 3.32 10.67 4.97
C ILE A 278 3.72 11.39 6.27
N LEU A 279 4.51 10.73 7.12
CA LEU A 279 4.98 11.32 8.37
C LEU A 279 5.80 12.59 8.16
N LYS A 280 6.70 12.63 7.17
CA LYS A 280 7.48 13.83 6.84
C LYS A 280 6.63 15.02 6.41
N ARG A 281 5.44 14.77 5.85
CA ARG A 281 4.53 15.82 5.38
C ARG A 281 3.71 16.40 6.52
N GLU A 282 3.30 15.56 7.47
CA GLU A 282 2.46 15.96 8.60
C GLU A 282 3.26 16.31 9.87
N LEU A 283 4.48 15.77 10.01
CA LEU A 283 5.37 15.90 11.17
C LEU A 283 6.84 16.12 10.73
N PRO A 284 7.69 16.72 11.58
CA PRO A 284 9.13 16.87 11.33
C PRO A 284 9.90 15.53 11.49
N ALA A 285 9.36 14.44 10.96
CA ALA A 285 9.92 13.10 11.06
C ALA A 285 11.07 12.88 10.06
N ASP A 286 12.15 12.21 10.46
CA ASP A 286 13.26 11.84 9.56
C ASP A 286 13.51 10.33 9.48
N SER A 287 13.09 9.57 10.50
CA SER A 287 13.19 8.12 10.53
C SER A 287 11.92 7.43 11.04
N LEU A 288 11.73 6.20 10.59
CA LEU A 288 10.70 5.28 11.07
C LEU A 288 11.34 3.90 11.21
N GLU A 289 11.41 3.43 12.46
CA GLU A 289 12.03 2.17 12.87
C GLU A 289 11.07 1.34 13.71
N PHE A 290 11.32 0.03 13.80
CA PHE A 290 10.49 -0.88 14.57
C PHE A 290 11.33 -1.83 15.41
N TYR A 291 10.92 -2.03 16.66
CA TYR A 291 11.43 -3.07 17.53
C TYR A 291 10.32 -4.06 17.83
N VAL A 292 10.54 -5.34 17.56
CA VAL A 292 9.51 -6.38 17.69
C VAL A 292 10.05 -7.56 18.48
N GLN A 293 9.38 -7.92 19.57
CA GLN A 293 9.73 -9.09 20.37
C GLN A 293 9.05 -10.33 19.79
N LEU A 294 9.85 -11.35 19.47
CA LEU A 294 9.40 -12.67 19.03
C LEU A 294 9.06 -13.55 20.25
N ASP A 295 8.41 -14.68 20.01
CA ASP A 295 7.97 -15.60 21.07
C ASP A 295 9.14 -16.26 21.83
N ASP A 296 10.37 -16.21 21.30
CA ASP A 296 11.60 -16.71 21.93
C ASP A 296 12.42 -15.61 22.66
N ASP A 297 11.78 -14.47 22.95
CA ASP A 297 12.37 -13.26 23.54
C ASP A 297 13.43 -12.56 22.68
N THR A 298 13.68 -13.02 21.44
CA THR A 298 14.53 -12.31 20.49
C THR A 298 13.84 -11.02 20.06
N VAL A 299 14.57 -9.90 20.10
CA VAL A 299 14.08 -8.62 19.57
C VAL A 299 14.64 -8.39 18.17
N LEU A 300 13.72 -8.25 17.22
CA LEU A 300 13.98 -7.88 15.85
C LEU A 300 13.95 -6.36 15.69
N HIS A 301 15.02 -5.79 15.12
CA HIS A 301 15.08 -4.36 14.79
C HIS A 301 14.96 -4.17 13.28
N LEU A 302 13.83 -3.60 12.84
CA LEU A 302 13.52 -3.27 11.45
C LEU A 302 13.77 -1.77 11.23
N ALA A 303 14.78 -1.43 10.43
CA ALA A 303 15.20 -0.05 10.25
C ALA A 303 15.70 0.21 8.81
N PRO A 304 15.74 1.46 8.35
CA PRO A 304 16.27 1.82 7.02
C PRO A 304 17.67 1.24 6.75
N GLU A 305 18.55 1.20 7.75
CA GLU A 305 19.93 0.73 7.65
C GLU A 305 20.00 -0.77 7.36
N SER A 306 19.10 -1.55 7.97
CA SER A 306 18.94 -2.97 7.65
C SER A 306 18.10 -3.19 6.39
N ARG A 307 17.69 -2.12 5.70
CA ARG A 307 16.68 -2.13 4.63
C ARG A 307 15.41 -2.84 5.08
N TYR A 308 15.06 -2.70 6.35
CA TYR A 308 13.98 -3.41 7.02
C TYR A 308 14.08 -4.95 6.91
N ARG A 309 15.27 -5.49 6.58
CA ARG A 309 15.52 -6.95 6.58
C ARG A 309 15.69 -7.52 7.96
N GLY A 310 15.68 -6.68 9.00
CA GLY A 310 15.65 -7.07 10.40
C GLY A 310 16.94 -7.72 10.88
N VAL A 311 17.44 -7.22 12.00
CA VAL A 311 18.62 -7.78 12.66
C VAL A 311 18.26 -8.04 14.10
N ALA A 312 18.74 -9.15 14.67
CA ALA A 312 18.64 -9.37 16.10
C ALA A 312 19.45 -8.28 16.80
N GLY A 313 18.82 -7.56 17.72
CA GLY A 313 19.45 -6.42 18.39
C GLY A 313 18.87 -6.17 19.78
N SER A 314 19.59 -5.39 20.58
CA SER A 314 19.10 -4.97 21.90
C SER A 314 18.40 -3.61 21.78
N PRO A 315 17.09 -3.52 22.09
CA PRO A 315 16.37 -2.26 22.07
C PRO A 315 16.94 -1.28 23.13
N PRO A 316 16.84 0.04 22.91
CA PRO A 316 17.09 1.05 23.94
C PRO A 316 16.30 0.77 25.22
N ALA A 317 16.86 1.10 26.39
CA ALA A 317 16.24 0.79 27.68
C ALA A 317 14.82 1.36 27.85
N VAL A 318 14.53 2.50 27.21
CA VAL A 318 13.20 3.11 27.18
C VAL A 318 12.20 2.19 26.45
N ILE A 319 12.60 1.61 25.32
CA ILE A 319 11.78 0.72 24.50
C ILE A 319 11.66 -0.66 25.15
N SER A 320 12.74 -1.18 25.73
CA SER A 320 12.74 -2.48 26.44
C SER A 320 11.67 -2.58 27.52
N ARG A 321 11.38 -1.47 28.21
CA ARG A 321 10.38 -1.40 29.29
C ARG A 321 8.93 -1.38 28.80
N LEU A 322 8.70 -1.14 27.50
CA LEU A 322 7.36 -1.08 26.91
C LEU A 322 6.84 -2.45 26.50
N PHE A 323 7.73 -3.40 26.21
CA PHE A 323 7.32 -4.76 25.88
C PHE A 323 6.59 -5.43 27.04
N GLY A 324 5.50 -6.13 26.73
CA GLY A 324 4.68 -6.80 27.75
C GLY A 324 3.81 -5.85 28.59
N VAL A 325 3.74 -4.56 28.26
CA VAL A 325 2.78 -3.63 28.87
C VAL A 325 1.39 -3.85 28.26
N GLY A 326 0.36 -3.91 29.10
CA GLY A 326 -1.01 -4.14 28.67
C GLY A 326 -1.72 -2.86 28.23
N TRP A 327 -2.62 -2.93 27.24
CA TRP A 327 -3.42 -1.81 26.72
C TRP A 327 -4.07 -0.97 27.82
N LYS A 328 -4.64 -1.60 28.86
CA LYS A 328 -5.27 -0.91 29.98
C LYS A 328 -4.28 -0.08 30.81
N ASN A 329 -3.04 -0.52 30.92
CA ASN A 329 -1.98 0.22 31.64
C ASN A 329 -1.38 1.32 30.77
N TRP A 330 -1.49 1.20 29.44
CA TRP A 330 -1.06 2.21 28.48
C TRP A 330 -1.97 3.43 28.45
N GLN A 331 -3.28 3.25 28.65
CA GLN A 331 -4.27 4.34 28.64
C GLN A 331 -4.27 5.21 29.91
N VAL A 332 -3.51 4.87 30.96
CA VAL A 332 -3.50 5.61 32.22
C VAL A 332 -2.36 6.63 32.22
N PRO A 333 -2.64 7.94 32.36
CA PRO A 333 -1.60 8.96 32.50
C PRO A 333 -0.67 8.67 33.69
N GLY A 334 0.65 8.51 33.44
CA GLY A 334 1.63 8.16 34.48
C GLY A 334 3.10 8.21 34.00
N GLU A 335 4.02 7.56 34.73
CA GLU A 335 5.49 7.54 34.46
C GLU A 335 5.89 7.03 33.06
N LEU A 336 4.96 6.40 32.33
CA LEU A 336 5.14 5.84 30.99
C LEU A 336 4.49 6.70 29.87
N GLY A 337 3.95 7.89 30.17
CA GLY A 337 3.31 8.77 29.18
C GLY A 337 1.82 8.48 28.98
N ALA A 338 1.02 9.52 28.78
CA ALA A 338 -0.42 9.44 28.61
C ALA A 338 -0.78 9.55 27.11
N GLY A 339 -1.48 8.56 26.54
CA GLY A 339 -2.05 8.62 25.19
C GLY A 339 -1.53 7.54 24.23
N PRO A 340 -2.06 7.46 22.99
CA PRO A 340 -1.59 6.52 21.96
C PRO A 340 -0.13 6.77 21.54
N VAL A 341 0.46 7.87 22.00
CA VAL A 341 1.78 8.37 21.63
C VAL A 341 2.59 8.73 22.87
N LEU A 342 3.81 8.18 22.97
CA LEU A 342 4.79 8.60 23.96
C LEU A 342 5.68 9.68 23.33
N VAL A 343 5.57 10.92 23.82
CA VAL A 343 6.27 12.09 23.28
C VAL A 343 7.44 12.47 24.18
N ASP A 344 8.57 12.79 23.55
CA ASP A 344 9.73 13.46 24.16
C ASP A 344 10.55 12.62 25.15
N ARG A 345 11.22 11.58 24.64
CA ARG A 345 12.36 10.97 25.34
C ARG A 345 13.59 10.95 24.45
N GLU A 346 14.72 11.33 25.01
CA GLU A 346 16.02 11.08 24.39
C GLU A 346 16.28 9.57 24.34
N ASP A 347 16.70 9.05 23.19
CA ASP A 347 16.97 7.61 22.98
C ASP A 347 18.12 7.04 23.85
N GLY A 348 18.82 7.91 24.60
CA GLY A 348 19.96 7.60 25.46
C GLY A 348 21.28 7.29 24.73
N ARG A 349 21.29 7.19 23.39
CA ARG A 349 22.46 6.89 22.54
C ARG A 349 22.90 8.08 21.68
N THR A 350 21.96 8.85 21.17
CA THR A 350 22.14 9.92 20.18
C THR A 350 21.57 11.27 20.62
N GLY A 351 20.75 11.31 21.69
CA GLY A 351 20.08 12.53 22.15
C GLY A 351 18.94 13.00 21.24
N ARG A 352 18.49 12.13 20.32
CA ARG A 352 17.37 12.41 19.41
C ARG A 352 16.04 12.35 20.13
N ARG A 353 15.11 13.21 19.73
CA ARG A 353 13.72 13.20 20.19
C ARG A 353 12.94 12.13 19.44
N LEU A 354 12.16 11.37 20.20
CA LEU A 354 11.41 10.24 19.68
C LEU A 354 9.92 10.40 19.93
N LEU A 355 9.15 9.95 18.95
CA LEU A 355 7.72 9.70 19.07
C LEU A 355 7.50 8.19 18.97
N VAL A 356 6.88 7.62 20.00
CA VAL A 356 6.81 6.16 20.17
C VAL A 356 5.36 5.70 20.08
N LEU A 357 5.10 4.73 19.19
CA LEU A 357 3.79 4.13 18.98
C LEU A 357 3.83 2.63 19.38
N PRO A 358 2.99 2.21 20.34
CA PRO A 358 2.90 0.81 20.72
C PRO A 358 2.15 -0.01 19.66
N LEU A 359 2.66 -1.19 19.33
CA LEU A 359 2.00 -2.14 18.45
C LEU A 359 1.54 -3.35 19.28
N PHE A 360 0.23 -3.60 19.26
CA PHE A 360 -0.40 -4.67 20.03
C PHE A 360 -0.51 -5.93 19.20
N LYS A 361 -0.40 -7.11 19.81
CA LYS A 361 -0.58 -8.37 19.08
C LYS A 361 -2.09 -8.60 18.96
N GLY A 362 -2.63 -8.88 17.76
CA GLY A 362 -4.08 -8.75 17.46
C GLY A 362 -5.05 -9.14 18.59
N ASP A 363 -4.97 -10.38 19.09
CA ASP A 363 -5.87 -10.92 20.12
C ASP A 363 -5.40 -10.70 21.57
N ASN A 364 -4.25 -10.04 21.78
CA ASN A 364 -3.56 -9.96 23.05
C ASN A 364 -3.31 -8.51 23.46
N PRO A 365 -3.73 -8.08 24.67
CA PRO A 365 -3.57 -6.68 25.09
C PRO A 365 -2.12 -6.25 25.29
N TRP A 366 -1.10 -7.09 25.07
CA TRP A 366 0.29 -6.75 25.32
C TRP A 366 0.98 -6.13 24.10
N VAL A 367 1.80 -5.11 24.37
CA VAL A 367 2.74 -4.55 23.40
C VAL A 367 3.78 -5.62 23.05
N TYR A 368 3.79 -6.04 21.79
CA TYR A 368 4.80 -6.98 21.23
C TYR A 368 5.74 -6.27 20.27
N GLY A 369 5.34 -5.12 19.74
CA GLY A 369 6.13 -4.30 18.85
C GLY A 369 6.05 -2.83 19.25
N VAL A 370 7.05 -2.06 18.85
CA VAL A 370 7.10 -0.62 19.08
C VAL A 370 7.60 0.02 17.79
N ALA A 371 6.81 0.95 17.23
CA ALA A 371 7.26 1.82 16.16
C ALA A 371 7.86 3.10 16.76
N VAL A 372 9.00 3.51 16.23
CA VAL A 372 9.79 4.64 16.70
C VAL A 372 9.96 5.61 15.56
N ILE A 373 9.49 6.82 15.77
CA ILE A 373 9.57 7.91 14.81
C ILE A 373 10.62 8.90 15.32
N GLY A 374 11.70 9.06 14.56
CA GLY A 374 12.72 10.06 14.82
C GLY A 374 12.20 11.42 14.41
N LEU A 375 12.28 12.41 15.31
CA LEU A 375 11.87 13.78 15.04
C LEU A 375 13.08 14.71 14.98
N THR A 376 13.05 15.62 14.01
CA THR A 376 14.04 16.70 13.85
C THR A 376 13.74 17.89 14.77
N ASP A 377 12.46 18.15 15.04
CA ASP A 377 11.97 19.23 15.91
C ASP A 377 10.94 18.72 16.95
N PRO A 378 10.74 19.42 18.08
CA PRO A 378 9.70 19.09 19.04
C PRO A 378 8.30 19.26 18.44
N VAL A 379 7.38 18.37 18.80
CA VAL A 379 5.98 18.40 18.36
C VAL A 379 5.07 18.35 19.58
N GLU A 380 4.10 19.26 19.65
CA GLU A 380 2.97 19.12 20.56
C GLU A 380 1.93 18.19 19.93
N VAL A 381 1.52 17.16 20.66
CA VAL A 381 0.49 16.22 20.19
C VAL A 381 -0.88 16.76 20.58
N ASP A 382 -1.59 17.29 19.60
CA ASP A 382 -3.00 17.66 19.69
C ASP A 382 -3.91 16.47 19.30
N ASP A 383 -5.23 16.71 19.32
CA ASP A 383 -6.23 15.69 18.98
C ASP A 383 -6.08 15.21 17.52
N ASP A 384 -5.67 16.11 16.62
CA ASP A 384 -5.52 15.84 15.19
C ASP A 384 -4.33 14.91 14.92
N ILE A 385 -3.16 15.23 15.51
CA ILE A 385 -1.99 14.37 15.47
C ILE A 385 -2.30 13.03 16.14
N SER A 386 -3.00 13.04 17.28
CA SER A 386 -3.40 11.81 17.96
C SER A 386 -4.21 10.89 17.03
N GLN A 387 -5.16 11.45 16.28
CA GLN A 387 -5.98 10.70 15.33
C GLN A 387 -5.17 10.10 14.17
N ILE A 388 -4.25 10.87 13.58
CA ILE A 388 -3.35 10.36 12.54
C ILE A 388 -2.47 9.23 13.11
N MET A 389 -1.95 9.41 14.32
CA MET A 389 -1.11 8.42 14.99
C MET A 389 -1.87 7.14 15.32
N GLU A 390 -3.13 7.22 15.75
CA GLU A 390 -3.98 6.03 16.00
C GLU A 390 -4.22 5.23 14.71
N GLN A 391 -4.60 5.90 13.63
CA GLN A 391 -4.82 5.25 12.33
C GLN A 391 -3.53 4.66 11.77
N MET A 392 -2.42 5.38 11.92
CA MET A 392 -1.11 4.88 11.51
C MET A 392 -0.65 3.70 12.38
N SER A 393 -0.90 3.72 13.68
CA SER A 393 -0.59 2.61 14.58
C SER A 393 -1.29 1.33 14.16
N ALA A 394 -2.58 1.41 13.80
CA ALA A 394 -3.33 0.27 13.28
C ALA A 394 -2.73 -0.28 11.97
N ALA A 395 -2.39 0.60 11.03
CA ALA A 395 -1.75 0.22 9.77
C ALA A 395 -0.38 -0.45 9.99
N LEU A 396 0.45 0.15 10.85
CA LEU A 396 1.77 -0.36 11.20
C LEU A 396 1.71 -1.70 11.92
N GLN A 397 0.75 -1.87 12.83
CA GLN A 397 0.54 -3.12 13.54
C GLN A 397 0.29 -4.27 12.57
N VAL A 398 -0.62 -4.08 11.60
CA VAL A 398 -0.92 -5.09 10.57
C VAL A 398 0.31 -5.37 9.69
N ALA A 399 1.03 -4.32 9.29
CA ALA A 399 2.21 -4.46 8.45
C ALA A 399 3.34 -5.24 9.15
N VAL A 400 3.62 -4.89 10.41
CA VAL A 400 4.64 -5.54 11.24
C VAL A 400 4.26 -6.98 11.54
N GLU A 401 3.00 -7.25 11.93
CA GLU A 401 2.52 -8.60 12.22
C GLU A 401 2.72 -9.51 11.01
N ARG A 402 2.32 -9.04 9.82
CA ARG A 402 2.51 -9.76 8.57
C ARG A 402 3.99 -10.05 8.28
N GLU A 403 4.88 -9.07 8.49
CA GLU A 403 6.32 -9.24 8.28
C GLU A 403 6.92 -10.27 9.25
N THR A 404 6.50 -10.26 10.52
CA THR A 404 6.96 -11.25 11.50
C THR A 404 6.50 -12.67 11.15
N ILE A 405 5.24 -12.84 10.72
CA ILE A 405 4.71 -14.13 10.26
C ILE A 405 5.50 -14.62 9.04
N PHE A 406 5.71 -13.75 8.05
CA PHE A 406 6.46 -14.10 6.83
C PHE A 406 7.87 -14.59 7.16
N ARG A 407 8.57 -13.93 8.09
CA ARG A 407 9.89 -14.36 8.56
C ARG A 407 9.88 -15.66 9.32
N GLY A 408 8.87 -15.87 10.18
CA GLY A 408 8.67 -17.14 10.87
C GLY A 408 8.60 -18.29 9.88
N ILE A 409 7.77 -18.13 8.84
CA ILE A 409 7.62 -19.12 7.76
C ILE A 409 8.94 -19.34 7.02
N GLU A 410 9.70 -18.30 6.67
CA GLU A 410 10.95 -18.47 5.92
C GLU A 410 12.02 -19.18 6.76
N LEU A 411 12.12 -18.88 8.06
CA LEU A 411 13.01 -19.59 8.98
C LEU A 411 12.61 -21.06 9.15
N GLU A 412 11.31 -21.34 9.29
CA GLU A 412 10.81 -22.72 9.34
C GLU A 412 11.06 -23.46 8.03
N ARG A 413 10.84 -22.82 6.89
CA ARG A 413 11.14 -23.35 5.57
C ARG A 413 12.62 -23.66 5.42
N GLN A 414 13.51 -22.79 5.89
CA GLN A 414 14.94 -23.03 5.89
C GLN A 414 15.31 -24.24 6.78
N LYS A 415 14.75 -24.32 8.00
CA LYS A 415 14.94 -25.47 8.90
C LYS A 415 14.42 -26.76 8.27
N PHE A 416 13.25 -26.71 7.62
CA PHE A 416 12.65 -27.84 6.93
C PHE A 416 13.49 -28.28 5.72
N TYR A 417 14.01 -27.32 4.97
CA TYR A 417 14.91 -27.57 3.84
C TYR A 417 16.20 -28.27 4.32
N GLU A 418 16.88 -27.73 5.35
CA GLU A 418 18.08 -28.34 5.93
C GLU A 418 17.81 -29.77 6.44
N ARG A 419 16.67 -30.01 7.10
CA ARG A 419 16.25 -31.35 7.55
C ARG A 419 15.91 -32.30 6.39
N SER A 420 15.44 -31.78 5.27
CA SER A 420 15.08 -32.59 4.10
C SER A 420 16.30 -33.01 3.29
N ILE A 421 17.38 -32.22 3.32
CA ILE A 421 18.59 -32.49 2.53
C ILE A 421 19.69 -33.20 3.33
N ARG A 422 19.53 -33.39 4.65
CA ARG A 422 20.52 -34.05 5.52
C ARG A 422 19.99 -35.33 6.15
N ASP A 423 20.87 -36.31 6.31
CA ASP A 423 20.58 -37.53 7.04
C ASP A 423 20.52 -37.25 8.56
N PRO A 424 19.43 -37.60 9.26
CA PRO A 424 19.22 -37.23 10.66
C PRO A 424 20.18 -37.89 11.64
N LEU A 425 20.78 -39.02 11.28
CA LEU A 425 21.74 -39.72 12.14
C LEU A 425 23.15 -39.12 12.00
N THR A 426 23.61 -38.90 10.78
CA THR A 426 25.01 -38.56 10.48
C THR A 426 25.26 -37.08 10.19
N GLY A 427 24.21 -36.30 9.88
CA GLY A 427 24.31 -34.87 9.51
C GLY A 427 24.85 -34.62 8.09
N LEU A 428 25.25 -35.66 7.36
CA LEU A 428 25.71 -35.58 5.97
C LEU A 428 24.53 -35.34 5.02
N PHE A 429 24.82 -34.94 3.78
CA PHE A 429 23.77 -34.77 2.78
C PHE A 429 23.12 -36.10 2.38
N THR A 430 21.86 -36.08 2.00
CA THR A 430 21.14 -37.27 1.53
C THR A 430 21.50 -37.60 0.08
N ARG A 431 21.34 -38.86 -0.32
CA ARG A 431 21.44 -39.30 -1.72
C ARG A 431 20.60 -38.45 -2.67
N PHE A 432 19.39 -38.06 -2.27
CA PHE A 432 18.51 -37.22 -3.07
C PHE A 432 19.13 -35.84 -3.35
N TYR A 433 19.67 -35.19 -2.31
CA TYR A 433 20.34 -33.90 -2.48
C TYR A 433 21.61 -33.99 -3.33
N MET A 434 22.35 -35.09 -3.20
CA MET A 434 23.50 -35.40 -4.03
C MET A 434 23.13 -35.45 -5.52
N GLU A 435 22.10 -36.21 -5.89
CA GLU A 435 21.68 -36.36 -7.28
C GLU A 435 21.22 -35.03 -7.90
N ASP A 436 20.50 -34.18 -7.14
CA ASP A 436 20.11 -32.84 -7.60
C ASP A 436 21.33 -31.93 -7.82
N THR A 437 22.28 -31.94 -6.88
CA THR A 437 23.52 -31.16 -6.96
C THR A 437 24.40 -31.60 -8.13
N LEU A 438 24.52 -32.93 -8.34
CA LEU A 438 25.27 -33.51 -9.45
C LEU A 438 24.71 -33.08 -10.80
N ARG A 439 23.37 -32.99 -10.98
CA ARG A 439 22.78 -32.51 -12.26
C ARG A 439 23.31 -31.13 -12.63
N ARG A 440 23.32 -30.20 -11.67
CA ARG A 440 23.78 -28.82 -11.89
C ARG A 440 25.28 -28.76 -12.18
N LEU A 441 26.07 -29.49 -11.39
CA LEU A 441 27.52 -29.59 -11.62
C LEU A 441 27.83 -30.22 -12.99
N PHE A 442 27.02 -31.18 -13.42
CA PHE A 442 27.22 -31.90 -14.66
C PHE A 442 26.99 -31.00 -15.88
N GLU A 443 25.91 -30.22 -15.87
CA GLU A 443 25.62 -29.21 -16.90
C GLU A 443 26.72 -28.14 -17.00
N ILE A 444 27.34 -27.76 -15.88
CA ILE A 444 28.45 -26.79 -15.86
C ILE A 444 29.71 -27.41 -16.48
N HIS A 445 30.04 -28.64 -16.06
CA HIS A 445 31.20 -29.39 -16.56
C HIS A 445 31.11 -29.61 -18.08
N ASP A 446 29.94 -29.99 -18.59
CA ASP A 446 29.74 -30.28 -20.02
C ASP A 446 29.78 -29.01 -20.91
N ARG A 447 29.34 -27.85 -20.40
CA ARG A 447 29.34 -26.58 -21.14
C ARG A 447 30.71 -25.91 -21.24
N SER A 448 31.52 -26.03 -20.18
CA SER A 448 32.70 -25.17 -19.99
C SER A 448 34.02 -25.87 -20.29
N GLY A 449 33.99 -27.16 -20.68
CA GLY A 449 35.17 -28.03 -20.66
C GLY A 449 35.81 -28.11 -19.26
N GLY A 450 35.00 -27.89 -18.23
CA GLY A 450 35.42 -27.30 -16.96
C GLY A 450 35.88 -28.29 -15.89
N THR A 451 36.27 -27.69 -14.76
CA THR A 451 36.70 -28.26 -13.48
C THR A 451 36.23 -29.72 -13.22
N PRO A 452 37.14 -30.70 -13.10
CA PRO A 452 36.80 -32.12 -12.93
C PRO A 452 35.88 -32.38 -11.74
N VAL A 453 34.89 -33.26 -11.92
CA VAL A 453 34.03 -33.74 -10.81
C VAL A 453 34.44 -35.18 -10.48
N ALA A 454 34.76 -35.44 -9.22
CA ALA A 454 35.18 -36.75 -8.74
C ALA A 454 34.27 -37.22 -7.60
N LEU A 455 34.09 -38.54 -7.48
CA LEU A 455 33.32 -39.20 -6.43
C LEU A 455 34.21 -40.23 -5.76
N ALA A 456 34.31 -40.16 -4.44
CA ALA A 456 34.77 -41.26 -3.60
C ALA A 456 33.55 -41.90 -2.94
N MET A 457 33.27 -43.15 -3.26
CA MET A 457 32.22 -43.95 -2.62
C MET A 457 32.85 -44.88 -1.60
N LEU A 458 32.35 -44.83 -0.37
CA LEU A 458 32.93 -45.46 0.81
C LEU A 458 31.91 -46.41 1.43
N ASP A 459 32.38 -47.52 1.95
CA ASP A 459 31.56 -48.49 2.68
C ASP A 459 32.32 -49.02 3.90
N ILE A 460 31.60 -49.14 5.01
CA ILE A 460 32.17 -49.64 6.26
C ILE A 460 32.32 -51.16 6.20
N ASP A 461 33.57 -51.62 6.23
CA ASP A 461 33.88 -53.03 6.12
C ASP A 461 33.25 -53.83 7.26
N HIS A 462 32.46 -54.85 6.90
CA HIS A 462 31.82 -55.78 7.84
C HIS A 462 30.84 -55.10 8.83
N PHE A 463 30.18 -54.01 8.44
CA PHE A 463 29.26 -53.28 9.33
C PHE A 463 28.11 -54.14 9.86
N LYS A 464 27.52 -55.03 9.05
CA LYS A 464 26.53 -56.02 9.53
C LYS A 464 27.05 -56.83 10.73
N ARG A 465 28.29 -57.32 10.69
CA ARG A 465 28.91 -58.05 11.80
C ARG A 465 29.09 -57.16 13.03
N ILE A 466 29.36 -55.87 12.85
CA ILE A 466 29.44 -54.90 13.95
C ILE A 466 28.06 -54.77 14.61
N ASN A 467 26.99 -54.62 13.82
CA ASN A 467 25.62 -54.56 14.33
C ASN A 467 25.22 -55.86 15.04
N ASP A 468 25.51 -57.02 14.44
CA ASP A 468 25.15 -58.32 15.00
C ASP A 468 25.88 -58.59 16.33
N GLN A 469 27.14 -58.14 16.45
CA GLN A 469 27.98 -58.39 17.61
C GLN A 469 27.81 -57.35 18.73
N TYR A 470 27.54 -56.09 18.40
CA TYR A 470 27.55 -54.97 19.36
C TYR A 470 26.22 -54.20 19.45
N GLY A 471 25.22 -54.58 18.64
CA GLY A 471 23.90 -53.96 18.59
C GLY A 471 23.85 -52.69 17.72
N HIS A 472 22.65 -52.36 17.25
CA HIS A 472 22.41 -51.22 16.35
C HIS A 472 22.85 -49.87 16.93
N VAL A 473 22.65 -49.64 18.23
CA VAL A 473 23.11 -48.40 18.90
C VAL A 473 24.61 -48.18 18.70
N ARG A 474 25.40 -49.26 18.68
CA ARG A 474 26.84 -49.15 18.45
C ARG A 474 27.19 -48.97 16.99
N GLY A 475 26.45 -49.60 16.09
CA GLY A 475 26.51 -49.31 14.65
C GLY A 475 26.28 -47.84 14.36
N ASP A 476 25.28 -47.23 14.99
CA ASP A 476 24.95 -45.82 14.86
C ASP A 476 26.11 -44.92 15.31
N GLU A 477 26.78 -45.23 16.43
CA GLU A 477 27.98 -44.48 16.83
C GLU A 477 29.13 -44.61 15.82
N VAL A 478 29.32 -45.80 15.24
CA VAL A 478 30.31 -46.01 14.19
C VAL A 478 29.97 -45.16 12.95
N LEU A 479 28.70 -45.14 12.53
CA LEU A 479 28.23 -44.30 11.42
C LEU A 479 28.49 -42.81 11.69
N CYS A 480 28.14 -42.32 12.89
CA CYS A 480 28.35 -40.92 13.27
C CYS A 480 29.84 -40.54 13.28
N ARG A 481 30.73 -41.42 13.77
CA ARG A 481 32.18 -41.14 13.80
C ARG A 481 32.79 -41.14 12.40
N VAL A 482 32.41 -42.08 11.55
CA VAL A 482 32.86 -42.12 10.15
C VAL A 482 32.36 -40.87 9.41
N ALA A 483 31.10 -40.51 9.59
CA ALA A 483 30.53 -39.29 9.01
C ALA A 483 31.26 -38.03 9.45
N HIS A 484 31.58 -37.91 10.74
CA HIS A 484 32.35 -36.77 11.26
C HIS A 484 33.73 -36.66 10.62
N ILE A 485 34.42 -37.79 10.40
CA ILE A 485 35.72 -37.82 9.72
C ILE A 485 35.59 -37.37 8.27
N ILE A 486 34.55 -37.84 7.56
CA ILE A 486 34.30 -37.42 6.17
C ILE A 486 34.03 -35.91 6.11
N GLN A 487 33.19 -35.40 7.01
CA GLN A 487 32.85 -33.98 7.06
C GLN A 487 34.05 -33.09 7.42
N ALA A 488 34.88 -33.51 8.38
CA ALA A 488 36.07 -32.76 8.80
C ALA A 488 37.19 -32.75 7.74
N ASP A 489 37.17 -33.71 6.82
CA ASP A 489 38.15 -33.82 5.74
C ASP A 489 37.66 -33.18 4.42
N ALA A 490 36.36 -32.88 4.32
CA ALA A 490 35.75 -32.19 3.19
C ALA A 490 36.12 -30.71 3.18
N ARG A 491 36.44 -30.17 2.00
CA ARG A 491 36.73 -28.74 1.79
C ARG A 491 35.45 -27.95 1.60
N ALA A 492 35.56 -26.63 1.69
CA ALA A 492 34.49 -25.73 1.25
C ALA A 492 34.19 -25.97 -0.24
N GLY A 493 33.00 -26.51 -0.53
CA GLY A 493 32.56 -26.88 -1.88
C GLY A 493 32.50 -28.39 -2.14
N ASP A 494 33.08 -29.23 -1.27
CA ASP A 494 32.90 -30.68 -1.34
C ASP A 494 31.53 -31.09 -0.78
N LEU A 495 30.96 -32.18 -1.28
CA LEU A 495 29.66 -32.70 -0.86
C LEU A 495 29.80 -34.06 -0.17
N PRO A 496 29.85 -34.11 1.18
CA PRO A 496 29.82 -35.37 1.92
C PRO A 496 28.38 -35.87 2.06
N VAL A 497 28.15 -37.12 1.67
CA VAL A 497 26.81 -37.71 1.45
C VAL A 497 26.69 -39.03 2.17
N ARG A 498 25.52 -39.34 2.73
CA ARG A 498 25.13 -40.71 3.10
C ARG A 498 24.24 -41.30 2.00
N LEU A 499 24.68 -42.41 1.42
CA LEU A 499 24.05 -43.05 0.27
C LEU A 499 23.05 -44.13 0.68
N GLY A 500 23.32 -44.81 1.78
CA GLY A 500 22.55 -45.95 2.27
C GLY A 500 22.80 -46.24 3.75
N GLY A 501 22.59 -47.50 4.15
CA GLY A 501 22.73 -47.94 5.54
C GLY A 501 24.14 -47.72 6.09
N GLU A 502 25.16 -48.23 5.39
CA GLU A 502 26.58 -48.18 5.75
C GLU A 502 27.47 -47.51 4.68
N GLU A 503 26.83 -46.91 3.69
CA GLU A 503 27.46 -46.37 2.49
C GLU A 503 27.50 -44.84 2.52
N PHE A 504 28.65 -44.29 2.15
CA PHE A 504 28.94 -42.87 2.13
C PHE A 504 29.50 -42.45 0.78
N GLY A 505 29.37 -41.16 0.47
CA GLY A 505 29.95 -40.53 -0.71
C GLY A 505 30.68 -39.24 -0.34
N LEU A 506 31.71 -38.89 -1.08
CA LEU A 506 32.31 -37.57 -1.08
C LEU A 506 32.47 -37.11 -2.52
N ILE A 507 31.71 -36.11 -2.93
CA ILE A 507 31.89 -35.45 -4.22
C ILE A 507 32.88 -34.31 -4.04
N VAL A 508 33.89 -34.28 -4.91
CA VAL A 508 34.94 -33.28 -4.92
C VAL A 508 34.93 -32.59 -6.28
N VAL A 509 34.91 -31.26 -6.27
CA VAL A 509 34.96 -30.44 -7.48
C VAL A 509 36.36 -29.84 -7.61
N GLY A 510 37.02 -30.10 -8.74
CA GLY A 510 38.35 -29.56 -9.07
C GLY A 510 39.52 -30.44 -8.69
N ALA A 511 39.29 -31.69 -8.31
CA ALA A 511 40.35 -32.65 -7.98
C ALA A 511 40.68 -33.57 -9.19
N PRO A 512 41.94 -33.62 -9.64
CA PRO A 512 42.40 -34.64 -10.58
C PRO A 512 42.50 -36.03 -9.93
N ALA A 513 42.77 -37.06 -10.74
CA ALA A 513 42.73 -38.47 -10.32
C ALA A 513 43.60 -38.79 -9.11
N ALA A 514 44.82 -38.27 -9.11
CA ALA A 514 45.78 -38.47 -8.03
C ALA A 514 45.29 -37.85 -6.71
N GLU A 515 44.55 -36.74 -6.79
CA GLU A 515 44.07 -36.04 -5.61
C GLU A 515 42.87 -36.76 -4.98
N ILE A 516 41.90 -37.25 -5.76
CA ILE A 516 40.78 -38.02 -5.19
C ILE A 516 41.25 -39.34 -4.55
N GLN A 517 42.24 -40.00 -5.14
CA GLN A 517 42.82 -41.21 -4.56
C GLN A 517 43.54 -40.91 -3.24
N ALA A 518 44.29 -39.79 -3.17
CA ALA A 518 44.93 -39.35 -1.95
C ALA A 518 43.93 -38.97 -0.85
N ILE A 519 42.81 -38.33 -1.21
CA ILE A 519 41.69 -38.04 -0.29
C ILE A 519 41.10 -39.35 0.24
N GLY A 520 40.83 -40.32 -0.65
CA GLY A 520 40.35 -41.64 -0.25
C GLY A 520 41.31 -42.34 0.72
N GLU A 521 42.61 -42.35 0.42
CA GLU A 521 43.59 -43.02 1.28
C GLU A 521 43.72 -42.34 2.65
N ARG A 522 43.63 -41.01 2.69
CA ARG A 522 43.59 -40.24 3.93
C ARG A 522 42.36 -40.58 4.77
N LEU A 523 41.18 -40.64 4.16
CA LEU A 523 39.94 -41.04 4.84
C LEU A 523 40.04 -42.46 5.39
N ARG A 524 40.54 -43.40 4.57
CA ARG A 524 40.76 -44.80 4.97
C ARG A 524 41.66 -44.91 6.19
N GLN A 525 42.79 -44.21 6.19
CA GLN A 525 43.74 -44.19 7.30
C GLN A 525 43.14 -43.56 8.56
N LYS A 526 42.43 -42.44 8.42
CA LYS A 526 41.74 -41.78 9.55
C LYS A 526 40.69 -42.68 10.19
N VAL A 527 39.89 -43.39 9.38
CA VAL A 527 38.90 -44.33 9.91
C VAL A 527 39.55 -45.54 10.58
N ALA A 528 40.60 -46.12 9.98
CA ALA A 528 41.34 -47.23 10.57
C ALA A 528 42.01 -46.87 11.91
N ALA A 529 42.28 -45.58 12.14
CA ALA A 529 42.86 -45.05 13.37
C ALA A 529 41.82 -44.68 14.46
N ILE A 530 40.52 -44.90 14.23
CA ILE A 530 39.49 -44.62 15.25
C ILE A 530 39.71 -45.53 16.45
N HIS A 531 39.87 -44.91 17.62
CA HIS A 531 39.89 -45.61 18.89
C HIS A 531 38.53 -45.53 19.56
N PHE A 532 37.97 -46.70 19.84
CA PHE A 532 36.72 -46.87 20.55
C PHE A 532 37.02 -47.17 22.03
N HIS A 533 36.40 -46.41 22.94
CA HIS A 533 36.58 -46.53 24.39
C HIS A 533 35.36 -47.20 25.07
N GLY A 534 35.51 -47.63 26.33
CA GLY A 534 34.43 -48.21 27.15
C GLY A 534 34.25 -49.72 26.94
N THR A 535 33.01 -50.22 26.99
CA THR A 535 32.62 -51.64 26.79
C THR A 535 32.97 -52.20 25.39
N PHE A 536 33.47 -51.35 24.50
CA PHE A 536 33.76 -51.65 23.09
C PHE A 536 35.25 -51.49 22.76
N THR A 537 36.10 -51.47 23.80
CA THR A 537 37.56 -51.37 23.67
C THR A 537 38.08 -52.51 22.79
N GLY A 538 38.78 -52.17 21.71
CA GLY A 538 39.34 -53.14 20.76
C GLY A 538 38.57 -53.34 19.45
N LEU A 539 37.41 -52.69 19.27
CA LEU A 539 36.72 -52.66 17.97
C LEU A 539 37.61 -51.97 16.93
N ARG A 540 37.86 -52.65 15.80
CA ARG A 540 38.57 -52.09 14.65
C ARG A 540 37.58 -51.90 13.52
N VAL A 541 37.46 -50.66 13.04
CA VAL A 541 36.61 -50.29 11.90
C VAL A 541 37.52 -49.89 10.75
N THR A 542 37.27 -50.45 9.58
CA THR A 542 37.94 -50.06 8.34
C THR A 542 36.89 -49.74 7.29
N ILE A 543 37.30 -49.01 6.26
CA ILE A 543 36.45 -48.71 5.11
C ILE A 543 37.15 -49.15 3.82
N SER A 544 36.34 -49.59 2.86
CA SER A 544 36.75 -49.76 1.47
C SER A 544 36.25 -48.56 0.67
N ILE A 545 37.03 -48.10 -0.32
CA ILE A 545 36.72 -46.90 -1.10
C ILE A 545 36.90 -47.17 -2.59
N GLY A 546 35.87 -46.88 -3.38
CA GLY A 546 35.92 -46.79 -4.84
C GLY A 546 35.91 -45.33 -5.27
N THR A 547 36.77 -44.94 -6.20
CA THR A 547 36.85 -43.56 -6.70
C THR A 547 36.62 -43.52 -8.20
N ALA A 548 35.89 -42.52 -8.68
CA ALA A 548 35.69 -42.26 -10.10
C ALA A 548 35.81 -40.77 -10.39
N ILE A 549 36.37 -40.43 -11.55
CA ILE A 549 36.28 -39.08 -12.13
C ILE A 549 35.27 -39.12 -13.26
N ARG A 550 34.39 -38.14 -13.29
CA ARG A 550 33.36 -38.01 -14.30
C ARG A 550 33.98 -37.86 -15.69
N LEU A 551 33.41 -38.58 -16.66
CA LEU A 551 33.68 -38.38 -18.08
C LEU A 551 32.71 -37.34 -18.65
N VAL A 552 33.16 -36.55 -19.63
CA VAL A 552 32.29 -35.56 -20.31
C VAL A 552 31.11 -36.27 -20.96
N GLY A 553 29.90 -35.76 -20.74
CA GLY A 553 28.66 -36.37 -21.26
C GLY A 553 28.21 -37.63 -20.50
N GLU A 554 28.90 -38.03 -19.44
CA GLU A 554 28.50 -39.16 -18.61
C GLU A 554 27.27 -38.84 -17.76
N SER A 555 26.33 -39.79 -17.71
CA SER A 555 25.12 -39.71 -16.90
C SER A 555 25.44 -39.94 -15.41
N ILE A 556 24.60 -39.38 -14.52
CA ILE A 556 24.74 -39.58 -13.08
C ILE A 556 24.74 -41.06 -12.68
N PRO A 557 23.82 -41.92 -13.19
CA PRO A 557 23.86 -43.34 -12.87
C PRO A 557 25.16 -44.01 -13.29
N GLY A 558 25.67 -43.73 -14.50
CA GLY A 558 26.93 -44.31 -14.98
C GLY A 558 28.14 -43.89 -14.15
N PHE A 559 28.17 -42.62 -13.72
CA PHE A 559 29.22 -42.10 -12.85
C PHE A 559 29.25 -42.78 -11.48
N ILE A 560 28.08 -42.96 -10.86
CA ILE A 560 27.94 -43.66 -9.58
C ILE A 560 28.29 -45.14 -9.73
N GLU A 561 27.81 -45.80 -10.79
CA GLU A 561 28.07 -47.23 -11.05
C GLU A 561 29.57 -47.51 -11.23
N ARG A 562 30.33 -46.63 -11.88
CA ARG A 562 31.79 -46.79 -11.98
C ARG A 562 32.49 -46.68 -10.63
N ALA A 563 32.08 -45.75 -9.77
CA ALA A 563 32.60 -45.65 -8.41
C ALA A 563 32.25 -46.90 -7.59
N ASP A 564 31.05 -47.44 -7.78
CA ASP A 564 30.57 -48.68 -7.14
C ASP A 564 31.37 -49.90 -7.55
N LEU A 565 31.61 -50.05 -8.85
CA LEU A 565 32.43 -51.15 -9.36
C LEU A 565 33.84 -51.11 -8.77
N ALA A 566 34.45 -49.93 -8.66
CA ALA A 566 35.74 -49.75 -8.01
C ALA A 566 35.69 -50.11 -6.52
N LEU A 567 34.61 -49.73 -5.81
CA LEU A 567 34.40 -50.07 -4.41
C LEU A 567 34.25 -51.58 -4.22
N TYR A 568 33.47 -52.23 -5.08
CA TYR A 568 33.29 -53.68 -5.09
C TYR A 568 34.62 -54.41 -5.31
N GLN A 569 35.46 -53.95 -6.23
CA GLN A 569 36.82 -54.47 -6.43
C GLN A 569 37.70 -54.27 -5.18
N ALA A 570 37.59 -53.12 -4.49
CA ALA A 570 38.30 -52.88 -3.24
C ALA A 570 37.90 -53.90 -2.17
N LYS A 571 36.60 -54.19 -2.03
CA LYS A 571 36.07 -55.20 -1.11
C LYS A 571 36.59 -56.61 -1.45
N ASN A 572 36.54 -57.03 -2.72
CA ASN A 572 36.96 -58.36 -3.15
C ASN A 572 38.47 -58.61 -3.05
N MET A 573 39.28 -57.56 -3.17
CA MET A 573 40.74 -57.70 -3.09
C MET A 573 41.25 -57.76 -1.65
N GLY A 574 40.36 -57.82 -0.65
CA GLY A 574 40.71 -57.96 0.77
C GLY A 574 40.36 -56.76 1.63
N ARG A 575 39.45 -55.88 1.16
CA ARG A 575 38.92 -54.71 1.91
C ARG A 575 40.01 -53.72 2.35
N ASN A 576 39.62 -52.73 3.16
CA ASN A 576 40.50 -51.71 3.75
C ASN A 576 41.49 -51.12 2.73
N ARG A 577 40.98 -50.67 1.58
CA ARG A 577 41.79 -50.11 0.49
C ARG A 577 40.99 -49.18 -0.40
N VAL A 578 41.72 -48.42 -1.21
CA VAL A 578 41.18 -47.55 -2.25
C VAL A 578 41.41 -48.18 -3.63
N ARG A 579 40.39 -48.12 -4.48
CA ARG A 579 40.48 -48.43 -5.91
C ARG A 579 39.96 -47.26 -6.74
N CYS A 580 40.54 -47.08 -7.92
CA CYS A 580 40.11 -46.07 -8.89
C CYS A 580 39.48 -46.80 -10.07
N ALA A 581 38.36 -46.28 -10.56
CA ALA A 581 37.73 -46.76 -11.78
C ALA A 581 38.62 -46.43 -12.98
N ASP A 582 38.76 -47.38 -13.90
CA ASP A 582 39.51 -47.19 -15.14
C ASP A 582 38.81 -46.15 -16.04
N SER A 583 39.60 -45.25 -16.64
CA SER A 583 39.10 -44.16 -17.49
C SER A 583 38.66 -44.61 -18.89
N SER A 584 38.85 -45.88 -19.25
CA SER A 584 38.61 -46.43 -20.59
C SER A 584 37.42 -47.40 -20.69
N ALA A 585 36.69 -47.66 -19.60
CA ALA A 585 35.57 -48.58 -19.62
C ALA A 585 34.27 -47.88 -20.06
N SER A 586 34.00 -47.86 -21.37
CA SER A 586 32.68 -47.54 -21.91
C SER A 586 31.71 -48.69 -21.63
N TYR A 587 30.64 -48.43 -20.87
CA TYR A 587 29.69 -49.45 -20.46
C TYR A 587 28.66 -49.75 -21.57
N SER A 588 28.56 -51.02 -21.98
CA SER A 588 27.44 -51.59 -22.74
C SER A 588 26.38 -52.06 -21.74
N GLY A 589 25.28 -51.31 -21.61
CA GLY A 589 24.27 -51.53 -20.59
C GLY A 589 23.65 -52.92 -20.63
N GLN A 590 23.82 -53.70 -19.55
CA GLN A 590 22.91 -54.76 -19.09
C GLN A 590 23.47 -55.45 -17.83
N TRP A 591 23.33 -54.87 -16.64
CA TRP A 591 23.34 -55.65 -15.40
C TRP A 591 22.35 -55.07 -14.37
N SER A 592 21.43 -55.92 -13.94
CA SER A 592 20.44 -55.65 -12.90
C SER A 592 21.11 -55.72 -11.54
N LEU A 593 20.89 -54.70 -10.70
CA LEU A 593 21.26 -54.69 -9.29
C LEU A 593 20.61 -55.91 -8.58
N HIS A 594 21.43 -56.87 -8.16
CA HIS A 594 21.05 -57.88 -7.18
C HIS A 594 21.82 -57.62 -5.89
N PHE A 595 21.09 -57.20 -4.85
CA PHE A 595 21.51 -57.25 -3.47
C PHE A 595 20.34 -57.79 -2.65
N ASP A 596 20.59 -58.91 -1.96
CA ASP A 596 19.86 -59.32 -0.75
C ASP A 596 20.42 -58.58 0.47
#